data_AF-A0A6A6VYQ9-F1
#
_entry.id   AF-A0A6A6VYQ9-F1
#
_cell.length_a   1.000
_cell.length_b   1.000
_cell.length_c   1.000
_cell.angle_alpha   90.00
_cell.angle_beta   90.00
_cell.angle_gamma   90.00
#
_symmetry.space_group_name_H-M   'P 1'
#
loop_
_entity.id
_entity.type
_entity.pdbx_description
1 polymer ?
#
loop_
_entity_poly.entity_id
_entity_poly.type
_entity_poly.pdbx_seq_one_letter_code
_entity_poly.pdbx_strand_id
1 'polypeptide(L)'
;MISDFFQHRRDCKRKQIERSSKITSLPSTYTGSLNPSERSILGKPIQDLVQDVHKNITSPIDVLRTYGKVAIKAQERTNCLTEICFLEAEEWLKNNDINLKGPLAGIPVSLKDSIAVGGFDVSVGYSCNTGKPYEKDGILVQILKDAGAIPFVKTNLPVTLLSFESTNDVWGRTTNPHNKNYSPGGSTGGESALLAFGGSRIGIGSDVAGSVRAPAHFSGCYSLRCSTGRWPKQGVNTSMPGQEGIPSVFSPMARTLNDLFYFTKSFISMKPWLYDHSVHPMEWRDQMETDWKLKSKLRIGVMRDDGVVTPSPACARALEQAVTALKSEGHEVFDVSPPSPYEALLIASQVLNADGCRTFASYFRTGEWMDSGAKQMYSLMRMFTPVRWLYTLWVRYVQRDPIWAGLVEGWYERSAFEQWKLVAKREAYKAKWHDWWQNEAKMDILLTPPNATPAVPHDGMHDAVSSCGYTFLFNLLDYTCGIIPVTHVDAKLDQLPASFNSKKLNGVARGAYKHYDATKMEGLPVAIQVVGQRLEEEKVLSVMERIELALDARGEKYQLLEID
;
A
#
# COMPACT_ATOMS: atom_id res chain seq x y z
N MET A 1 28.56 4.48 20.54
CA MET A 1 28.54 5.29 19.31
C MET A 1 29.43 4.70 18.21
N ILE A 2 30.76 4.58 18.36
CA ILE A 2 31.63 4.05 17.29
C ILE A 2 31.38 2.55 17.00
N SER A 3 31.31 1.70 18.04
CA SER A 3 31.02 0.26 17.87
C SER A 3 29.66 0.00 17.20
N ASP A 4 28.66 0.81 17.56
CA ASP A 4 27.29 0.72 17.03
C ASP A 4 27.21 1.09 15.54
N PHE A 5 27.94 2.13 15.12
CA PHE A 5 28.10 2.49 13.70
C PHE A 5 28.71 1.34 12.87
N PHE A 6 29.79 0.72 13.36
CA PHE A 6 30.39 -0.43 12.66
C PHE A 6 29.49 -1.67 12.69
N GLN A 7 28.69 -1.86 13.74
CA GLN A 7 27.69 -2.95 13.77
C GLN A 7 26.59 -2.73 12.72
N HIS A 8 26.02 -1.54 12.63
CA HIS A 8 25.05 -1.17 11.59
C HIS A 8 25.58 -1.50 10.18
N ARG A 9 26.80 -1.03 9.84
CA ARG A 9 27.39 -1.29 8.52
C ARG A 9 27.68 -2.76 8.26
N ARG A 10 28.12 -3.51 9.27
CA ARG A 10 28.35 -4.97 9.16
C ARG A 10 27.04 -5.70 8.90
N ASP A 11 25.98 -5.39 9.63
CA ASP A 11 24.68 -6.03 9.50
C ASP A 11 24.04 -5.76 8.14
N CYS A 12 24.07 -4.51 7.66
CA CYS A 12 23.57 -4.19 6.31
C CYS A 12 24.35 -4.94 5.24
N LYS A 13 25.70 -4.89 5.29
CA LYS A 13 26.54 -5.61 4.33
C LYS A 13 26.30 -7.12 4.36
N ARG A 14 26.12 -7.71 5.56
CA ARG A 14 25.82 -9.13 5.72
C ARG A 14 24.50 -9.49 5.04
N LYS A 15 23.40 -8.78 5.30
CA LYS A 15 22.10 -9.06 4.66
C LYS A 15 22.13 -8.91 3.14
N GLN A 16 22.83 -7.89 2.63
CA GLN A 16 23.00 -7.69 1.19
C GLN A 16 23.81 -8.81 0.53
N ILE A 17 24.87 -9.29 1.19
CA ILE A 17 25.63 -10.46 0.75
C ILE A 17 24.77 -11.72 0.80
N GLU A 18 24.07 -11.99 1.91
CA GLU A 18 23.17 -13.15 2.05
C GLU A 18 22.15 -13.23 0.89
N ARG A 19 21.44 -12.11 0.61
CA ARG A 19 20.49 -12.04 -0.51
C ARG A 19 21.17 -12.29 -1.85
N SER A 20 22.32 -11.67 -2.09
CA SER A 20 23.05 -11.81 -3.36
C SER A 20 23.57 -13.23 -3.55
N SER A 21 24.14 -13.83 -2.50
CA SER A 21 24.61 -15.22 -2.49
C SER A 21 23.46 -16.18 -2.77
N LYS A 22 22.30 -16.03 -2.10
CA LYS A 22 21.09 -16.82 -2.36
C LYS A 22 20.70 -16.79 -3.83
N ILE A 23 20.64 -15.60 -4.45
CA ILE A 23 20.30 -15.43 -5.87
C ILE A 23 21.33 -16.13 -6.76
N THR A 24 22.63 -15.92 -6.52
CA THR A 24 23.69 -16.55 -7.35
C THR A 24 23.76 -18.07 -7.22
N SER A 25 23.31 -18.63 -6.09
CA SER A 25 23.28 -20.07 -5.85
C SER A 25 22.00 -20.75 -6.36
N LEU A 26 21.05 -20.01 -6.93
CA LEU A 26 19.81 -20.59 -7.40
C LEU A 26 20.04 -21.61 -8.51
N PRO A 27 19.33 -22.76 -8.50
CA PRO A 27 19.39 -23.72 -9.58
C PRO A 27 18.96 -23.11 -10.93
N SER A 28 19.40 -23.73 -12.03
CA SER A 28 19.03 -23.29 -13.38
C SER A 28 17.53 -23.31 -13.67
N THR A 29 16.72 -23.97 -12.84
CA THR A 29 15.26 -23.90 -12.91
C THR A 29 14.69 -22.52 -12.60
N TYR A 30 15.44 -21.65 -11.91
CA TYR A 30 15.06 -20.26 -11.62
C TYR A 30 15.80 -19.25 -12.50
N THR A 31 16.66 -19.71 -13.40
CA THR A 31 17.43 -18.86 -14.30
C THR A 31 17.11 -19.20 -15.76
N GLY A 32 17.28 -18.23 -16.66
CA GLY A 32 16.98 -18.40 -18.08
C GLY A 32 15.63 -17.85 -18.54
N SER A 33 15.31 -18.08 -19.82
CA SER A 33 14.11 -17.55 -20.47
C SER A 33 12.85 -18.35 -20.12
N LEU A 34 11.70 -17.68 -20.28
CA LEU A 34 10.39 -18.31 -20.10
C LEU A 34 10.04 -19.16 -21.31
N ASN A 35 9.73 -20.44 -21.08
CA ASN A 35 9.21 -21.34 -22.10
C ASN A 35 7.69 -21.16 -22.31
N PRO A 36 7.07 -21.74 -23.35
CA PRO A 36 5.64 -21.57 -23.62
C PRO A 36 4.70 -22.02 -22.49
N SER A 37 5.05 -23.08 -21.75
CA SER A 37 4.26 -23.56 -20.62
C SER A 37 4.29 -22.56 -19.46
N GLU A 38 5.48 -21.99 -19.18
CA GLU A 38 5.66 -20.96 -18.16
C GLU A 38 4.88 -19.69 -18.51
N ARG A 39 4.88 -19.29 -19.79
CA ARG A 39 4.06 -18.15 -20.27
C ARG A 39 2.56 -18.43 -20.10
N SER A 40 2.12 -19.65 -20.34
CA SER A 40 0.72 -20.08 -20.08
C SER A 40 0.36 -19.98 -18.59
N ILE A 41 1.26 -20.40 -17.69
CA ILE A 41 1.07 -20.26 -16.24
C ILE A 41 0.92 -18.79 -15.83
N LEU A 42 1.79 -17.90 -16.34
CA LEU A 42 1.76 -16.47 -16.01
C LEU A 42 0.52 -15.75 -16.53
N GLY A 43 -0.06 -16.23 -17.63
CA GLY A 43 -1.25 -15.65 -18.26
C GLY A 43 -2.58 -16.10 -17.66
N LYS A 44 -2.61 -17.17 -16.86
CA LYS A 44 -3.85 -17.70 -16.26
C LYS A 44 -4.25 -16.92 -15.00
N PRO A 45 -5.55 -16.66 -14.79
CA PRO A 45 -6.08 -16.24 -13.49
C PRO A 45 -5.70 -17.23 -12.38
N ILE A 46 -5.47 -16.75 -11.16
CA ILE A 46 -5.07 -17.65 -10.07
C ILE A 46 -6.13 -18.70 -9.75
N GLN A 47 -7.41 -18.38 -9.95
CA GLN A 47 -8.51 -19.33 -9.75
C GLN A 47 -8.36 -20.56 -10.64
N ASP A 48 -7.96 -20.36 -11.89
CA ASP A 48 -7.76 -21.44 -12.86
C ASP A 48 -6.50 -22.26 -12.52
N LEU A 49 -5.44 -21.59 -12.06
CA LEU A 49 -4.23 -22.28 -11.57
C LEU A 49 -4.51 -23.16 -10.35
N VAL A 50 -5.32 -22.69 -9.39
CA VAL A 50 -5.76 -23.51 -8.25
C VAL A 50 -6.51 -24.75 -8.73
N GLN A 51 -7.45 -24.59 -9.67
CA GLN A 51 -8.19 -25.73 -10.23
C GLN A 51 -7.28 -26.72 -10.96
N ASP A 52 -6.30 -26.22 -11.71
CA ASP A 52 -5.31 -27.06 -12.40
C ASP A 52 -4.47 -27.85 -11.40
N VAL A 53 -4.05 -27.25 -10.29
CA VAL A 53 -3.32 -27.93 -9.21
C VAL A 53 -4.19 -29.01 -8.57
N HIS A 54 -5.45 -28.71 -8.23
CA HIS A 54 -6.38 -29.70 -7.67
C HIS A 54 -6.63 -30.88 -8.62
N LYS A 55 -6.66 -30.63 -9.93
CA LYS A 55 -6.85 -31.65 -10.98
C LYS A 55 -5.54 -32.34 -11.40
N ASN A 56 -4.40 -31.98 -10.81
CA ASN A 56 -3.05 -32.45 -11.19
C ASN A 56 -2.68 -32.15 -12.66
N ILE A 57 -3.23 -31.09 -13.23
CA ILE A 57 -2.91 -30.60 -14.58
C ILE A 57 -1.61 -29.79 -14.55
N THR A 58 -1.47 -28.92 -13.54
CA THR A 58 -0.27 -28.08 -13.34
C THR A 58 0.35 -28.41 -11.99
N SER A 59 1.66 -28.66 -11.96
CA SER A 59 2.37 -28.93 -10.71
C SER A 59 2.60 -27.64 -9.91
N PRO A 60 2.37 -27.61 -8.59
CA PRO A 60 2.61 -26.41 -7.77
C PRO A 60 4.08 -25.98 -7.77
N ILE A 61 5.02 -26.91 -7.96
CA ILE A 61 6.45 -26.61 -8.08
C ILE A 61 6.75 -25.83 -9.37
N ASP A 62 6.03 -26.12 -10.45
CA ASP A 62 6.22 -25.44 -11.74
C ASP A 62 5.64 -24.03 -11.67
N VAL A 63 4.52 -23.84 -10.96
CA VAL A 63 3.99 -22.50 -10.65
C VAL A 63 5.00 -21.69 -9.84
N LEU A 64 5.53 -22.26 -8.75
CA LEU A 64 6.55 -21.62 -7.92
C LEU A 64 7.80 -21.22 -8.73
N ARG A 65 8.35 -22.14 -9.52
CA ARG A 65 9.55 -21.90 -10.34
C ARG A 65 9.31 -20.85 -11.42
N THR A 66 8.14 -20.88 -12.05
CA THR A 66 7.73 -19.90 -13.07
C THR A 66 7.72 -18.49 -12.49
N TYR A 67 7.02 -18.27 -11.37
CA TYR A 67 7.02 -16.96 -10.71
C TYR A 67 8.39 -16.59 -10.14
N GLY A 68 9.12 -17.57 -9.60
CA GLY A 68 10.48 -17.37 -9.12
C GLY A 68 11.43 -16.80 -10.19
N LYS A 69 11.38 -17.30 -11.43
CA LYS A 69 12.14 -16.75 -12.58
C LYS A 69 11.85 -15.27 -12.80
N VAL A 70 10.57 -14.90 -12.85
CA VAL A 70 10.15 -13.50 -13.09
C VAL A 70 10.48 -12.62 -11.89
N ALA A 71 10.38 -13.13 -10.67
CA ALA A 71 10.76 -12.43 -9.44
C ALA A 71 12.25 -12.07 -9.42
N ILE A 72 13.15 -12.92 -9.93
CA ILE A 72 14.57 -12.59 -10.05
C ILE A 72 14.81 -11.48 -11.07
N LYS A 73 14.13 -11.52 -12.23
CA LYS A 73 14.19 -10.40 -13.21
C LYS A 73 13.67 -9.10 -12.59
N ALA A 74 12.57 -9.15 -11.85
CA ALA A 74 12.04 -8.00 -11.13
C ALA A 74 13.06 -7.47 -10.11
N GLN A 75 13.73 -8.36 -9.37
CA GLN A 75 14.77 -8.00 -8.41
C GLN A 75 15.97 -7.32 -9.08
N GLU A 76 16.44 -7.84 -10.21
CA GLU A 76 17.53 -7.23 -10.99
C GLU A 76 17.18 -5.81 -11.47
N ARG A 77 15.92 -5.60 -11.86
CA ARG A 77 15.44 -4.33 -12.40
C ARG A 77 15.07 -3.30 -11.34
N THR A 78 14.56 -3.75 -10.20
CA THR A 78 13.89 -2.86 -9.23
C THR A 78 14.42 -2.96 -7.81
N ASN A 79 15.21 -3.98 -7.47
CA ASN A 79 15.64 -4.26 -6.09
C ASN A 79 14.45 -4.34 -5.10
N CYS A 80 13.42 -5.09 -5.47
CA CYS A 80 12.15 -5.19 -4.72
C CYS A 80 12.12 -6.29 -3.63
N LEU A 81 13.05 -7.24 -3.62
CA LEU A 81 13.05 -8.40 -2.73
C LEU A 81 14.00 -8.21 -1.54
N THR A 82 13.62 -8.65 -0.34
CA THR A 82 14.48 -8.69 0.86
C THR A 82 15.00 -10.10 1.08
N GLU A 83 14.10 -11.06 1.28
CA GLU A 83 14.42 -12.46 1.49
C GLU A 83 13.93 -13.30 0.31
N ILE A 84 14.76 -14.25 -0.14
CA ILE A 84 14.42 -15.25 -1.17
C ILE A 84 14.18 -16.58 -0.46
N CYS A 85 12.95 -17.10 -0.57
CA CYS A 85 12.49 -18.30 0.13
C CYS A 85 12.22 -19.46 -0.83
N PHE A 86 12.79 -19.46 -2.05
CA PHE A 86 12.44 -20.43 -3.09
C PHE A 86 12.76 -21.87 -2.66
N LEU A 87 13.96 -22.11 -2.15
CA LEU A 87 14.39 -23.47 -1.78
C LEU A 87 13.62 -23.96 -0.56
N GLU A 88 13.41 -23.08 0.42
CA GLU A 88 12.59 -23.34 1.59
C GLU A 88 11.13 -23.63 1.19
N ALA A 89 10.58 -22.92 0.20
CA ALA A 89 9.26 -23.18 -0.35
C ALA A 89 9.16 -24.51 -1.08
N GLU A 90 10.21 -24.94 -1.81
CA GLU A 90 10.25 -26.30 -2.39
C GLU A 90 10.28 -27.37 -1.29
N GLU A 91 10.99 -27.12 -0.18
CA GLU A 91 11.02 -28.02 0.98
C GLU A 91 9.65 -28.12 1.66
N TRP A 92 8.98 -26.99 1.89
CA TRP A 92 7.61 -26.98 2.46
C TRP A 92 6.62 -27.77 1.59
N LEU A 93 6.73 -27.68 0.27
CA LEU A 93 5.93 -28.50 -0.65
C LEU A 93 6.25 -30.00 -0.51
N LYS A 94 7.54 -30.37 -0.42
CA LYS A 94 7.98 -31.78 -0.29
C LYS A 94 7.56 -32.40 1.04
N ASN A 95 7.60 -31.61 2.12
CA ASN A 95 7.29 -32.07 3.48
C ASN A 95 5.77 -32.08 3.77
N ASN A 96 4.94 -31.60 2.84
CA ASN A 96 3.50 -31.41 3.01
C ASN A 96 3.14 -30.36 4.08
N ASP A 97 4.00 -29.36 4.28
CA ASP A 97 3.71 -28.20 5.13
C ASP A 97 2.68 -27.25 4.46
N ILE A 98 2.46 -27.40 3.15
CA ILE A 98 1.47 -26.66 2.37
C ILE A 98 0.27 -27.57 2.07
N ASN A 99 -0.93 -27.14 2.45
CA ASN A 99 -2.16 -27.90 2.20
C ASN A 99 -2.64 -27.70 0.75
N LEU A 100 -2.17 -28.54 -0.18
CA LEU A 100 -2.54 -28.48 -1.60
C LEU A 100 -4.01 -28.84 -1.90
N LYS A 101 -4.83 -29.13 -0.89
CA LYS A 101 -6.30 -29.26 -1.03
C LYS A 101 -7.04 -27.97 -0.68
N GLY A 102 -6.32 -26.95 -0.20
CA GLY A 102 -6.90 -25.66 0.19
C GLY A 102 -7.31 -24.80 -1.00
N PRO A 103 -8.05 -23.69 -0.75
CA PRO A 103 -8.62 -22.83 -1.79
C PRO A 103 -7.59 -21.99 -2.57
N LEU A 104 -6.33 -21.97 -2.13
CA LEU A 104 -5.21 -21.25 -2.75
C LEU A 104 -4.07 -22.19 -3.17
N ALA A 105 -4.39 -23.47 -3.39
CA ALA A 105 -3.41 -24.52 -3.69
C ALA A 105 -2.43 -24.13 -4.80
N GLY A 106 -1.14 -24.14 -4.47
CA GLY A 106 -0.04 -23.95 -5.42
C GLY A 106 0.24 -22.50 -5.83
N ILE A 107 -0.45 -21.52 -5.24
CA ILE A 107 -0.28 -20.10 -5.61
C ILE A 107 0.87 -19.45 -4.82
N PRO A 108 1.93 -18.95 -5.47
CA PRO A 108 2.98 -18.19 -4.79
C PRO A 108 2.47 -16.84 -4.30
N VAL A 109 2.78 -16.50 -3.04
CA VAL A 109 2.37 -15.25 -2.41
C VAL A 109 3.60 -14.52 -1.88
N SER A 110 3.76 -13.26 -2.30
CA SER A 110 4.83 -12.38 -1.82
C SER A 110 4.40 -11.64 -0.54
N LEU A 111 5.35 -11.41 0.36
CA LEU A 111 5.06 -10.85 1.68
C LEU A 111 5.93 -9.62 1.98
N LYS A 112 5.33 -8.51 2.38
CA LYS A 112 6.08 -7.35 2.89
C LYS A 112 7.04 -7.76 4.01
N ASP A 113 8.24 -7.18 4.06
CA ASP A 113 9.29 -7.55 5.02
C ASP A 113 8.87 -7.49 6.50
N SER A 114 7.81 -6.76 6.83
CA SER A 114 7.19 -6.71 8.16
C SER A 114 6.47 -7.99 8.59
N ILE A 115 6.25 -8.96 7.71
CA ILE A 115 5.53 -10.20 7.99
C ILE A 115 6.52 -11.30 8.41
N ALA A 116 6.21 -12.01 9.50
CA ALA A 116 7.05 -13.09 10.02
C ALA A 116 6.88 -14.39 9.22
N VAL A 117 7.98 -14.84 8.61
CA VAL A 117 8.14 -16.15 7.97
C VAL A 117 9.19 -16.91 8.77
N GLY A 118 8.89 -18.15 9.18
CA GLY A 118 9.80 -18.97 9.97
C GLY A 118 11.13 -19.19 9.24
N GLY A 119 12.24 -19.02 9.95
CA GLY A 119 13.61 -19.07 9.42
C GLY A 119 14.16 -17.75 8.90
N PHE A 120 13.35 -16.68 8.85
CA PHE A 120 13.75 -15.41 8.23
C PHE A 120 13.66 -14.22 9.19
N ASP A 121 14.53 -13.23 8.97
CA ASP A 121 14.50 -11.95 9.68
C ASP A 121 13.22 -11.17 9.33
N VAL A 122 12.76 -10.34 10.25
CA VAL A 122 11.73 -9.32 10.01
C VAL A 122 12.37 -7.96 10.31
N SER A 123 13.09 -7.39 9.33
CA SER A 123 13.99 -6.28 9.60
C SER A 123 13.26 -4.95 9.75
N VAL A 124 12.15 -4.77 9.00
CA VAL A 124 11.42 -3.49 8.94
C VAL A 124 12.37 -2.35 8.50
N GLY A 125 13.39 -2.69 7.72
CA GLY A 125 14.41 -1.75 7.24
C GLY A 125 15.41 -1.29 8.31
N TYR A 126 15.34 -1.83 9.54
CA TYR A 126 16.28 -1.50 10.62
C TYR A 126 17.39 -2.53 10.76
N SER A 127 18.63 -2.07 10.80
CA SER A 127 19.80 -2.93 10.98
C SER A 127 19.77 -3.69 12.32
N CYS A 128 19.19 -3.10 13.36
CA CYS A 128 19.06 -3.72 14.69
C CYS A 128 18.14 -4.94 14.74
N ASN A 129 17.31 -5.13 13.73
CA ASN A 129 16.35 -6.24 13.62
C ASN A 129 16.86 -7.38 12.73
N THR A 130 18.09 -7.28 12.22
CA THR A 130 18.70 -8.32 11.38
C THR A 130 19.45 -9.36 12.21
N GLY A 131 19.62 -10.58 11.69
CA GLY A 131 20.27 -11.69 12.40
C GLY A 131 19.45 -12.22 13.57
N LYS A 132 18.12 -12.07 13.50
CA LYS A 132 17.12 -12.45 14.50
C LYS A 132 15.93 -13.13 13.79
N PRO A 133 16.14 -14.28 13.15
CA PRO A 133 15.08 -14.95 12.42
C PRO A 133 13.98 -15.40 13.38
N TYR A 134 12.73 -15.36 12.92
CA TYR A 134 11.62 -15.97 13.65
C TYR A 134 11.74 -17.49 13.56
N GLU A 135 11.55 -18.20 14.67
CA GLU A 135 11.59 -19.68 14.64
C GLU A 135 10.38 -20.28 13.94
N LYS A 136 9.23 -19.59 13.98
CA LYS A 136 7.95 -20.07 13.45
C LYS A 136 7.30 -19.01 12.57
N ASP A 137 6.46 -19.48 11.67
CA ASP A 137 5.59 -18.63 10.87
C ASP A 137 4.67 -17.77 11.74
N GLY A 138 4.48 -16.51 11.33
CA GLY A 138 3.41 -15.67 11.85
C GLY A 138 2.03 -16.20 11.43
N ILE A 139 0.98 -15.76 12.12
CA ILE A 139 -0.39 -16.27 11.91
C ILE A 139 -0.85 -16.12 10.46
N LEU A 140 -0.55 -14.98 9.83
CA LEU A 140 -0.88 -14.76 8.41
C LEU A 140 -0.25 -15.83 7.51
N VAL A 141 1.00 -16.20 7.76
CA VAL A 141 1.74 -17.19 6.96
C VAL A 141 1.20 -18.60 7.21
N GLN A 142 0.83 -18.92 8.45
CA GLN A 142 0.16 -20.18 8.78
C GLN A 142 -1.14 -20.35 8.00
N ILE A 143 -2.02 -19.33 8.01
CA ILE A 143 -3.27 -19.34 7.24
C ILE A 143 -3.01 -19.52 5.74
N LEU A 144 -1.98 -18.85 5.19
CA LEU A 144 -1.61 -19.01 3.79
C LEU A 144 -1.21 -20.45 3.45
N LYS A 145 -0.36 -21.08 4.27
CA LYS A 145 0.07 -22.47 4.08
C LYS A 145 -1.10 -23.45 4.22
N ASP A 146 -1.98 -23.25 5.20
CA ASP A 146 -3.20 -24.03 5.40
C ASP A 146 -4.22 -23.86 4.26
N ALA A 147 -4.22 -22.69 3.63
CA ALA A 147 -5.01 -22.42 2.42
C ALA A 147 -4.38 -23.02 1.16
N GLY A 148 -3.15 -23.52 1.24
CA GLY A 148 -2.42 -24.09 0.11
C GLY A 148 -1.55 -23.11 -0.68
N ALA A 149 -1.47 -21.85 -0.25
CA ALA A 149 -0.60 -20.85 -0.85
C ALA A 149 0.87 -21.07 -0.44
N ILE A 150 1.79 -20.58 -1.26
CA ILE A 150 3.24 -20.79 -1.11
C ILE A 150 3.91 -19.43 -0.86
N PRO A 151 4.17 -19.04 0.41
CA PRO A 151 5.06 -17.91 0.69
C PRO A 151 6.41 -18.16 0.03
N PHE A 152 6.90 -17.26 -0.82
CA PHE A 152 8.10 -17.56 -1.63
C PHE A 152 9.16 -16.45 -1.65
N VAL A 153 8.78 -15.21 -1.32
CA VAL A 153 9.70 -14.08 -1.15
C VAL A 153 9.19 -13.13 -0.08
N LYS A 154 10.11 -12.36 0.48
CA LYS A 154 9.79 -11.13 1.19
C LYS A 154 10.18 -9.90 0.36
N THR A 155 9.44 -8.81 0.52
CA THR A 155 9.61 -7.60 -0.30
C THR A 155 9.95 -6.34 0.50
N ASN A 156 10.67 -5.44 -0.15
CA ASN A 156 11.28 -4.27 0.45
C ASN A 156 10.27 -3.19 0.84
N LEU A 157 10.68 -2.35 1.79
CA LEU A 157 9.89 -1.30 2.41
C LEU A 157 10.80 -0.13 2.83
N PRO A 158 10.27 1.07 3.11
CA PRO A 158 11.07 2.14 3.68
C PRO A 158 11.35 1.89 5.16
N VAL A 159 12.52 2.34 5.62
CA VAL A 159 12.79 2.49 7.06
C VAL A 159 11.69 3.36 7.70
N THR A 160 11.33 3.11 8.97
CA THR A 160 10.19 3.73 9.71
C THR A 160 8.79 3.36 9.25
N LEU A 161 8.61 2.80 8.05
CA LEU A 161 7.32 2.58 7.40
C LEU A 161 6.49 3.84 7.09
N LEU A 162 7.00 5.04 7.39
CA LEU A 162 6.32 6.34 7.23
C LEU A 162 6.85 7.11 6.01
N SER A 163 6.78 6.48 4.84
CA SER A 163 7.21 7.07 3.57
C SER A 163 6.44 6.45 2.41
N PHE A 164 6.17 7.24 1.37
CA PHE A 164 5.70 6.75 0.06
C PHE A 164 6.89 6.45 -0.89
N GLU A 165 8.06 6.17 -0.31
CA GLU A 165 9.20 5.52 -0.95
C GLU A 165 9.44 4.13 -0.35
N SER A 166 10.38 3.36 -0.92
CA SER A 166 10.79 2.06 -0.38
C SER A 166 12.32 1.95 -0.38
N THR A 167 12.92 2.63 0.60
CA THR A 167 14.38 2.73 0.77
C THR A 167 14.80 2.55 2.22
N ASN A 168 15.83 1.74 2.45
CA ASN A 168 16.50 1.59 3.74
C ASN A 168 17.95 1.11 3.52
N ASP A 169 18.80 1.24 4.54
CA ASP A 169 20.22 0.86 4.43
C ASP A 169 20.43 -0.66 4.35
N VAL A 170 19.54 -1.46 4.95
CA VAL A 170 19.66 -2.92 4.99
C VAL A 170 19.53 -3.51 3.58
N TRP A 171 18.51 -3.09 2.83
CA TRP A 171 18.11 -3.71 1.57
C TRP A 171 18.32 -2.82 0.35
N GLY A 172 18.59 -1.53 0.56
CA GLY A 172 18.74 -0.51 -0.47
C GLY A 172 17.41 0.10 -0.92
N ARG A 173 17.47 0.80 -2.04
CA ARG A 173 16.35 1.49 -2.68
C ARG A 173 15.63 0.57 -3.67
N THR A 174 14.31 0.54 -3.61
CA THR A 174 13.48 -0.06 -4.66
C THR A 174 13.05 1.01 -5.67
N THR A 175 13.04 0.69 -6.96
CA THR A 175 12.65 1.60 -8.04
C THR A 175 11.32 1.21 -8.68
N ASN A 176 10.63 2.18 -9.29
CA ASN A 176 9.39 1.93 -10.02
C ASN A 176 9.66 1.11 -11.31
N PRO A 177 8.88 0.04 -11.59
CA PRO A 177 9.08 -0.79 -12.77
C PRO A 177 8.85 -0.06 -14.10
N HIS A 178 8.02 0.99 -14.10
CA HIS A 178 7.73 1.81 -15.30
C HIS A 178 8.83 2.84 -15.55
N ASN A 179 9.42 3.41 -14.49
CA ASN A 179 10.50 4.39 -14.60
C ASN A 179 11.41 4.38 -13.36
N LYS A 180 12.68 3.96 -13.55
CA LYS A 180 13.64 3.80 -12.44
C LYS A 180 13.94 5.07 -11.65
N ASN A 181 13.68 6.26 -12.20
CA ASN A 181 13.91 7.55 -11.54
C ASN A 181 12.83 7.88 -10.49
N TYR A 182 11.76 7.08 -10.44
CA TYR A 182 10.61 7.29 -9.59
C TYR A 182 10.45 6.17 -8.56
N SER A 183 9.74 6.51 -7.49
CA SER A 183 9.36 5.59 -6.42
C SER A 183 8.29 4.59 -6.87
N PRO A 184 8.36 3.31 -6.48
CA PRO A 184 7.23 2.37 -6.62
C PRO A 184 6.10 2.64 -5.60
N GLY A 185 6.26 3.67 -4.77
CA GLY A 185 5.42 3.96 -3.62
C GLY A 185 5.92 3.31 -2.34
N GLY A 186 5.14 3.46 -1.28
CA GLY A 186 5.49 2.96 0.03
C GLY A 186 4.32 3.02 1.02
N SER A 187 4.40 2.35 2.17
CA SER A 187 5.56 1.54 2.59
C SER A 187 5.60 0.12 2.01
N THR A 188 4.63 -0.28 1.19
CA THR A 188 4.60 -1.61 0.53
C THR A 188 5.06 -1.51 -0.94
N GLY A 189 6.17 -0.81 -1.22
CA GLY A 189 6.63 -0.59 -2.59
C GLY A 189 7.39 -1.77 -3.21
N GLY A 190 8.01 -2.62 -2.41
CA GLY A 190 8.58 -3.88 -2.91
C GLY A 190 7.51 -4.79 -3.52
N GLU A 191 6.36 -4.96 -2.84
CA GLU A 191 5.21 -5.70 -3.40
C GLU A 191 4.72 -5.06 -4.70
N SER A 192 4.51 -3.75 -4.74
CA SER A 192 3.95 -3.12 -5.95
C SER A 192 4.88 -3.21 -7.14
N ALA A 193 6.20 -3.05 -6.93
CA ALA A 193 7.20 -3.25 -7.98
C ALA A 193 7.19 -4.70 -8.48
N LEU A 194 7.16 -5.69 -7.58
CA LEU A 194 7.13 -7.11 -7.94
C LEU A 194 5.85 -7.50 -8.69
N LEU A 195 4.69 -7.06 -8.22
CA LEU A 195 3.38 -7.32 -8.82
C LEU A 195 3.25 -6.67 -10.19
N ALA A 196 3.65 -5.40 -10.32
CA ALA A 196 3.60 -4.67 -11.59
C ALA A 196 4.61 -5.21 -12.61
N PHE A 197 5.75 -5.76 -12.18
CA PHE A 197 6.69 -6.45 -13.07
C PHE A 197 6.24 -7.87 -13.45
N GLY A 198 5.28 -8.45 -12.71
CA GLY A 198 4.75 -9.80 -12.97
C GLY A 198 5.50 -10.92 -12.25
N GLY A 199 6.40 -10.59 -11.33
CA GLY A 199 7.12 -11.57 -10.50
C GLY A 199 6.27 -12.18 -9.39
N SER A 200 5.06 -11.69 -9.17
CA SER A 200 4.03 -12.25 -8.29
C SER A 200 2.64 -11.89 -8.82
N ARG A 201 1.62 -12.65 -8.40
CA ARG A 201 0.20 -12.31 -8.65
C ARG A 201 -0.49 -11.72 -7.44
N ILE A 202 -0.12 -12.18 -6.24
CA ILE A 202 -0.67 -11.75 -4.97
C ILE A 202 0.46 -11.37 -4.02
N GLY A 203 0.31 -10.21 -3.41
CA GLY A 203 1.19 -9.68 -2.37
C GLY A 203 0.42 -9.29 -1.13
N ILE A 204 1.01 -9.43 0.06
CA ILE A 204 0.40 -8.92 1.30
C ILE A 204 1.22 -7.77 1.86
N GLY A 205 0.56 -6.64 2.04
CA GLY A 205 1.13 -5.43 2.61
C GLY A 205 0.47 -5.01 3.91
N SER A 206 0.84 -3.81 4.37
CA SER A 206 0.22 -3.14 5.52
C SER A 206 -0.13 -1.70 5.17
N ASP A 207 -1.18 -1.18 5.80
CA ASP A 207 -1.71 0.16 5.55
C ASP A 207 -2.11 0.87 6.86
N VAL A 208 -1.44 1.99 7.16
CA VAL A 208 -1.80 2.89 8.27
C VAL A 208 -2.08 4.33 7.80
N ALA A 209 -1.60 4.69 6.61
CA ALA A 209 -1.79 6.01 6.00
C ALA A 209 -1.87 5.97 4.46
N GLY A 210 -2.06 4.79 3.85
CA GLY A 210 -2.03 4.59 2.40
C GLY A 210 -1.04 3.54 1.91
N SER A 211 -0.38 2.80 2.81
CA SER A 211 0.80 2.01 2.46
C SER A 211 0.58 0.78 1.58
N VAL A 212 -0.67 0.36 1.26
CA VAL A 212 -0.92 -0.55 0.11
C VAL A 212 -1.50 0.19 -1.09
N ARG A 213 -2.12 1.35 -0.85
CA ARG A 213 -2.86 2.11 -1.84
C ARG A 213 -2.01 3.06 -2.68
N ALA A 214 -1.13 3.84 -2.04
CA ALA A 214 -0.14 4.67 -2.70
C ALA A 214 0.80 3.84 -3.61
N PRO A 215 1.37 2.70 -3.18
CA PRO A 215 2.19 1.89 -4.07
C PRO A 215 1.40 1.20 -5.19
N ALA A 216 0.13 0.82 -4.95
CA ALA A 216 -0.75 0.34 -6.02
C ALA A 216 -1.00 1.41 -7.08
N HIS A 217 -1.25 2.65 -6.64
CA HIS A 217 -1.40 3.81 -7.50
C HIS A 217 -0.13 4.13 -8.31
N PHE A 218 1.05 4.09 -7.66
CA PHE A 218 2.31 4.48 -8.28
C PHE A 218 2.88 3.44 -9.24
N SER A 219 2.67 2.14 -8.99
CA SER A 219 3.19 1.06 -9.83
C SER A 219 2.15 0.44 -10.76
N GLY A 220 0.88 0.84 -10.66
CA GLY A 220 -0.17 0.36 -11.56
C GLY A 220 -0.60 -1.08 -11.26
N CYS A 221 -0.91 -1.35 -9.99
CA CYS A 221 -1.49 -2.62 -9.57
C CYS A 221 -2.75 -2.38 -8.71
N TYR A 222 -3.40 -3.46 -8.28
CA TYR A 222 -4.65 -3.42 -7.53
C TYR A 222 -4.36 -3.64 -6.06
N SER A 223 -5.15 -3.02 -5.19
CA SER A 223 -5.09 -3.29 -3.75
C SER A 223 -6.44 -3.13 -3.10
N LEU A 224 -6.61 -3.80 -1.96
CA LEU A 224 -7.75 -3.63 -1.08
C LEU A 224 -7.24 -3.34 0.32
N ARG A 225 -7.42 -2.12 0.80
CA ARG A 225 -7.30 -1.80 2.23
C ARG A 225 -8.57 -2.29 2.92
N CYS A 226 -8.43 -3.34 3.72
CA CYS A 226 -9.52 -3.87 4.54
C CYS A 226 -9.76 -3.00 5.78
N SER A 227 -10.94 -3.11 6.38
CA SER A 227 -11.23 -2.52 7.68
C SER A 227 -10.52 -3.25 8.82
N THR A 228 -10.33 -2.52 9.91
CA THR A 228 -9.76 -3.06 11.15
C THR A 228 -10.64 -4.20 11.66
N GLY A 229 -9.98 -5.30 12.01
CA GLY A 229 -10.62 -6.54 12.44
C GLY A 229 -11.04 -7.47 11.30
N ARG A 230 -10.87 -7.11 10.02
CA ARG A 230 -11.12 -8.04 8.89
C ARG A 230 -9.96 -9.00 8.63
N TRP A 231 -8.74 -8.62 9.03
CA TRP A 231 -7.49 -9.33 8.72
C TRP A 231 -6.65 -9.57 9.98
N PRO A 232 -5.88 -10.68 10.07
CA PRO A 232 -4.99 -10.94 11.19
C PRO A 232 -3.91 -9.86 11.36
N LYS A 233 -3.53 -9.62 12.60
CA LYS A 233 -2.53 -8.63 13.02
C LYS A 233 -1.35 -9.28 13.74
N GLN A 234 -1.45 -10.51 14.22
CA GLN A 234 -0.36 -11.19 14.91
C GLN A 234 0.72 -11.71 13.95
N GLY A 235 1.97 -11.77 14.43
CA GLY A 235 3.11 -12.26 13.64
C GLY A 235 3.66 -11.23 12.64
N VAL A 236 3.61 -9.94 13.01
CA VAL A 236 4.09 -8.83 12.19
C VAL A 236 4.89 -7.85 13.06
N ASN A 237 5.98 -7.31 12.51
CA ASN A 237 6.72 -6.23 13.15
C ASN A 237 6.33 -4.88 12.56
N THR A 238 6.36 -3.85 13.41
CA THR A 238 6.08 -2.48 13.03
C THR A 238 7.11 -1.55 13.67
N SER A 239 7.27 -0.36 13.12
CA SER A 239 8.08 0.72 13.71
C SER A 239 7.40 1.42 14.88
N MET A 240 6.13 1.11 15.17
CA MET A 240 5.33 1.76 16.21
C MET A 240 4.43 0.75 16.97
N PRO A 241 5.00 -0.27 17.64
CA PRO A 241 4.21 -1.21 18.44
C PRO A 241 3.46 -0.47 19.56
N GLY A 242 2.21 -0.87 19.82
CA GLY A 242 1.35 -0.24 20.84
C GLY A 242 0.58 1.01 20.38
N GLN A 243 0.81 1.49 19.15
CA GLN A 243 0.00 2.57 18.58
C GLN A 243 -1.41 2.06 18.25
N GLU A 244 -2.43 2.61 18.91
CA GLU A 244 -3.85 2.29 18.69
C GLU A 244 -4.68 3.48 18.18
N GLY A 245 -4.03 4.63 18.07
CA GLY A 245 -4.66 5.86 17.62
C GLY A 245 -5.09 5.80 16.15
N ILE A 246 -4.40 5.05 15.30
CA ILE A 246 -4.84 4.71 13.95
C ILE A 246 -4.35 3.28 13.70
N PRO A 247 -5.22 2.27 13.89
CA PRO A 247 -4.81 0.90 13.71
C PRO A 247 -4.29 0.65 12.30
N SER A 248 -3.08 0.11 12.20
CA SER A 248 -2.59 -0.46 10.95
C SER A 248 -3.39 -1.71 10.61
N VAL A 249 -3.74 -1.86 9.34
CA VAL A 249 -4.35 -3.08 8.81
C VAL A 249 -3.38 -3.81 7.88
N PHE A 250 -3.60 -5.10 7.69
CA PHE A 250 -2.91 -5.93 6.70
C PHE A 250 -3.88 -6.26 5.59
N SER A 251 -3.39 -6.30 4.35
CA SER A 251 -4.27 -6.13 3.21
C SER A 251 -3.64 -6.67 1.92
N PRO A 252 -4.43 -7.34 1.07
CA PRO A 252 -3.94 -7.91 -0.17
C PRO A 252 -3.74 -6.85 -1.26
N MET A 253 -2.73 -7.12 -2.09
CA MET A 253 -2.43 -6.45 -3.34
C MET A 253 -2.37 -7.51 -4.43
N ALA A 254 -2.73 -7.14 -5.66
CA ALA A 254 -2.70 -8.08 -6.77
C ALA A 254 -2.34 -7.39 -8.09
N ARG A 255 -1.88 -8.20 -9.05
CA ARG A 255 -1.63 -7.74 -10.41
C ARG A 255 -2.91 -7.51 -11.22
N THR A 256 -3.98 -8.23 -10.92
CA THR A 256 -5.30 -8.07 -11.55
C THR A 256 -6.41 -8.03 -10.51
N LEU A 257 -7.54 -7.40 -10.84
CA LEU A 257 -8.71 -7.36 -9.97
C LEU A 257 -9.32 -8.74 -9.71
N ASN A 258 -9.43 -9.60 -10.72
CA ASN A 258 -9.98 -10.96 -10.57
C ASN A 258 -9.23 -11.76 -9.49
N ASP A 259 -7.90 -11.75 -9.56
CA ASP A 259 -7.06 -12.38 -8.54
C ASP A 259 -7.22 -11.76 -7.15
N LEU A 260 -7.28 -10.42 -7.05
CA LEU A 260 -7.52 -9.75 -5.78
C LEU A 260 -8.83 -10.22 -5.13
N PHE A 261 -9.88 -10.31 -5.95
CA PHE A 261 -11.19 -10.76 -5.52
C PHE A 261 -11.15 -12.21 -5.05
N TYR A 262 -10.68 -13.13 -5.91
CA TYR A 262 -10.62 -14.56 -5.61
C TYR A 262 -9.76 -14.85 -4.37
N PHE A 263 -8.59 -14.22 -4.28
CA PHE A 263 -7.70 -14.37 -3.14
C PHE A 263 -8.36 -13.88 -1.84
N THR A 264 -8.96 -12.70 -1.85
CA THR A 264 -9.59 -12.12 -0.66
C THR A 264 -10.73 -12.99 -0.16
N LYS A 265 -11.60 -13.46 -1.07
CA LYS A 265 -12.70 -14.39 -0.74
C LYS A 265 -12.18 -15.70 -0.17
N SER A 266 -11.17 -16.30 -0.80
CA SER A 266 -10.56 -17.55 -0.38
C SER A 266 -9.91 -17.45 1.00
N PHE A 267 -9.19 -16.35 1.26
CA PHE A 267 -8.53 -16.11 2.54
C PHE A 267 -9.55 -15.92 3.67
N ILE A 268 -10.58 -15.09 3.47
CA ILE A 268 -11.62 -14.87 4.50
C ILE A 268 -12.40 -16.17 4.78
N SER A 269 -12.59 -17.02 3.76
CA SER A 269 -13.24 -18.33 3.90
C SER A 269 -12.45 -19.31 4.78
N MET A 270 -11.15 -19.08 5.01
CA MET A 270 -10.35 -19.82 6.00
C MET A 270 -10.70 -19.47 7.45
N LYS A 271 -11.66 -18.57 7.68
CA LYS A 271 -12.13 -18.17 9.02
C LYS A 271 -10.99 -17.65 9.90
N PRO A 272 -10.29 -16.57 9.49
CA PRO A 272 -9.08 -16.09 10.17
C PRO A 272 -9.23 -15.78 11.68
N TRP A 273 -10.44 -15.56 12.18
CA TRP A 273 -10.72 -15.42 13.62
C TRP A 273 -10.49 -16.69 14.44
N LEU A 274 -10.42 -17.87 13.81
CA LEU A 274 -10.01 -19.11 14.46
C LEU A 274 -8.49 -19.16 14.71
N TYR A 275 -7.74 -18.32 14.01
CA TYR A 275 -6.27 -18.26 14.08
C TYR A 275 -5.78 -17.05 14.88
N ASP A 276 -6.45 -15.90 14.75
CA ASP A 276 -6.08 -14.65 15.41
C ASP A 276 -7.28 -14.04 16.14
N HIS A 277 -7.18 -13.92 17.47
CA HIS A 277 -8.24 -13.37 18.33
C HIS A 277 -8.60 -11.91 18.03
N SER A 278 -7.75 -11.18 17.31
CA SER A 278 -8.02 -9.79 16.93
C SER A 278 -8.97 -9.65 15.73
N VAL A 279 -9.27 -10.75 15.05
CA VAL A 279 -10.12 -10.77 13.85
C VAL A 279 -11.59 -10.98 14.23
N HIS A 280 -12.47 -10.21 13.61
CA HIS A 280 -13.91 -10.35 13.78
C HIS A 280 -14.41 -11.64 13.12
N PRO A 281 -15.31 -12.39 13.78
CA PRO A 281 -15.88 -13.62 13.25
C PRO A 281 -16.93 -13.33 12.18
N MET A 282 -16.47 -12.83 11.03
CA MET A 282 -17.30 -12.43 9.90
C MET A 282 -16.92 -13.28 8.70
N GLU A 283 -17.86 -14.07 8.20
CA GLU A 283 -17.66 -14.83 6.97
C GLU A 283 -17.68 -13.90 5.73
N TRP A 284 -17.32 -14.45 4.58
CA TRP A 284 -17.57 -13.79 3.30
C TRP A 284 -19.08 -13.74 3.06
N ARG A 285 -19.62 -12.57 2.71
CA ARG A 285 -21.06 -12.40 2.48
C ARG A 285 -21.38 -12.52 1.00
N ASP A 286 -21.61 -13.74 0.51
CA ASP A 286 -21.95 -14.02 -0.90
C ASP A 286 -23.18 -13.24 -1.40
N GLN A 287 -24.17 -13.02 -0.53
CA GLN A 287 -25.34 -12.22 -0.88
C GLN A 287 -24.96 -10.76 -1.16
N MET A 288 -24.09 -10.18 -0.33
CA MET A 288 -23.60 -8.80 -0.54
C MET A 288 -22.83 -8.70 -1.86
N GLU A 289 -21.92 -9.64 -2.13
CA GLU A 289 -21.24 -9.74 -3.42
C GLU A 289 -22.25 -9.75 -4.59
N THR A 290 -23.23 -10.64 -4.54
CA THR A 290 -24.23 -10.81 -5.60
C THR A 290 -25.07 -9.55 -5.79
N ASP A 291 -25.56 -8.96 -4.69
CA ASP A 291 -26.41 -7.77 -4.71
C ASP A 291 -25.68 -6.59 -5.38
N TRP A 292 -24.41 -6.36 -5.04
CA TRP A 292 -23.66 -5.23 -5.59
C TRP A 292 -23.20 -5.43 -7.04
N LYS A 293 -22.94 -6.68 -7.44
CA LYS A 293 -22.70 -7.03 -8.85
C LYS A 293 -23.94 -6.79 -9.70
N LEU A 294 -25.12 -7.20 -9.21
CA LEU A 294 -26.36 -7.17 -9.98
C LEU A 294 -27.19 -5.89 -9.82
N LYS A 295 -26.87 -5.02 -8.86
CA LYS A 295 -27.60 -3.76 -8.63
C LYS A 295 -27.67 -2.93 -9.91
N SER A 296 -28.88 -2.69 -10.42
CA SER A 296 -29.08 -2.02 -11.71
C SER A 296 -28.44 -0.64 -11.79
N LYS A 297 -28.55 0.15 -10.73
CA LYS A 297 -28.03 1.52 -10.68
C LYS A 297 -27.31 1.80 -9.37
N LEU A 298 -26.05 2.22 -9.47
CA LEU A 298 -25.25 2.70 -8.33
C LEU A 298 -25.40 4.20 -8.14
N ARG A 299 -25.34 4.64 -6.89
CA ARG A 299 -25.20 6.05 -6.49
C ARG A 299 -23.78 6.31 -6.03
N ILE A 300 -23.02 7.09 -6.79
CA ILE A 300 -21.57 7.20 -6.65
C ILE A 300 -21.22 8.65 -6.38
N GLY A 301 -20.74 8.94 -5.16
CA GLY A 301 -20.20 10.25 -4.84
C GLY A 301 -18.78 10.40 -5.37
N VAL A 302 -18.38 11.62 -5.71
CA VAL A 302 -17.02 11.94 -6.19
C VAL A 302 -16.42 13.05 -5.34
N MET A 303 -15.38 12.74 -4.57
CA MET A 303 -14.56 13.76 -3.89
C MET A 303 -13.42 14.14 -4.84
N ARG A 304 -13.55 15.33 -5.44
CA ARG A 304 -12.59 15.84 -6.43
C ARG A 304 -11.37 16.49 -5.81
N ASP A 305 -11.52 17.07 -4.64
CA ASP A 305 -10.50 17.83 -3.94
C ASP A 305 -10.69 17.62 -2.43
N ASP A 306 -9.60 17.41 -1.69
CA ASP A 306 -9.63 17.24 -0.24
C ASP A 306 -9.56 18.59 0.52
N GLY A 307 -9.44 19.71 -0.21
CA GLY A 307 -9.27 21.05 0.33
C GLY A 307 -7.85 21.34 0.83
N VAL A 308 -6.92 20.39 0.67
CA VAL A 308 -5.51 20.51 1.09
C VAL A 308 -4.61 20.49 -0.14
N VAL A 309 -4.75 19.50 -1.02
CA VAL A 309 -3.99 19.37 -2.25
C VAL A 309 -4.93 19.02 -3.40
N THR A 310 -5.19 19.99 -4.28
CA THR A 310 -5.91 19.73 -5.53
C THR A 310 -5.19 18.67 -6.36
N PRO A 311 -5.87 17.66 -6.92
CA PRO A 311 -5.22 16.63 -7.73
C PRO A 311 -4.58 17.21 -9.00
N SER A 312 -3.48 16.60 -9.42
CA SER A 312 -2.81 16.94 -10.66
C SER A 312 -3.71 16.68 -11.88
N PRO A 313 -3.42 17.29 -13.04
CA PRO A 313 -4.14 17.00 -14.27
C PRO A 313 -4.27 15.50 -14.57
N ALA A 314 -3.21 14.72 -14.38
CA ALA A 314 -3.22 13.28 -14.56
C ALA A 314 -4.21 12.55 -13.62
N CYS A 315 -4.16 12.86 -12.32
CA CYS A 315 -5.06 12.25 -11.32
C CYS A 315 -6.52 12.68 -11.54
N ALA A 316 -6.75 13.96 -11.88
CA ALA A 316 -8.07 14.47 -12.21
C ALA A 316 -8.64 13.80 -13.47
N ARG A 317 -7.83 13.60 -14.51
CA ARG A 317 -8.22 12.91 -15.75
C ARG A 317 -8.57 11.44 -15.50
N ALA A 318 -7.79 10.72 -14.70
CA ALA A 318 -8.09 9.34 -14.33
C ALA A 318 -9.44 9.23 -13.59
N LEU A 319 -9.72 10.16 -12.67
CA LEU A 319 -11.01 10.23 -12.00
C LEU A 319 -12.15 10.51 -13.00
N GLU A 320 -11.95 11.45 -13.93
CA GLU A 320 -12.95 11.78 -14.94
C GLU A 320 -13.23 10.66 -15.94
N GLN A 321 -12.23 9.86 -16.31
CA GLN A 321 -12.43 8.67 -17.14
C GLN A 321 -13.37 7.67 -16.44
N ALA A 322 -13.13 7.38 -15.16
CA ALA A 322 -14.00 6.50 -14.40
C ALA A 322 -15.42 7.06 -14.21
N VAL A 323 -15.54 8.37 -13.92
CA VAL A 323 -16.84 9.05 -13.84
C VAL A 323 -17.60 8.95 -15.16
N THR A 324 -16.92 9.17 -16.28
CA THR A 324 -17.52 9.10 -17.62
C THR A 324 -17.98 7.69 -17.95
N ALA A 325 -17.14 6.69 -17.66
CA ALA A 325 -17.45 5.28 -17.86
C ALA A 325 -18.69 4.83 -17.06
N LEU A 326 -18.76 5.19 -15.78
CA LEU A 326 -19.90 4.85 -14.92
C LEU A 326 -21.19 5.57 -15.36
N LYS A 327 -21.10 6.82 -15.81
CA LYS A 327 -22.25 7.56 -16.36
C LYS A 327 -22.75 6.94 -17.67
N SER A 328 -21.87 6.45 -18.54
CA SER A 328 -22.31 5.76 -19.78
C SER A 328 -23.05 4.46 -19.51
N GLU A 329 -22.75 3.78 -18.40
CA GLU A 329 -23.50 2.59 -17.92
C GLU A 329 -24.78 2.96 -17.14
N GLY A 330 -25.18 4.24 -17.13
CA GLY A 330 -26.44 4.70 -16.53
C GLY A 330 -26.42 4.86 -15.01
N HIS A 331 -25.24 4.84 -14.37
CA HIS A 331 -25.12 5.07 -12.92
C HIS A 331 -25.31 6.55 -12.55
N GLU A 332 -25.77 6.80 -11.33
CA GLU A 332 -25.86 8.17 -10.79
C GLU A 332 -24.51 8.53 -10.20
N VAL A 333 -23.80 9.48 -10.83
CA VAL A 333 -22.48 9.93 -10.37
C VAL A 333 -22.55 11.45 -10.11
N PHE A 334 -22.24 11.87 -8.89
CA PHE A 334 -22.39 13.24 -8.43
C PHE A 334 -21.22 13.68 -7.54
N ASP A 335 -20.89 14.96 -7.58
CA ASP A 335 -19.83 15.52 -6.75
C ASP A 335 -20.30 15.67 -5.30
N VAL A 336 -19.39 15.46 -4.35
CA VAL A 336 -19.69 15.54 -2.92
C VAL A 336 -18.80 16.55 -2.21
N SER A 337 -19.34 17.14 -1.14
CA SER A 337 -18.60 18.01 -0.21
C SER A 337 -18.66 17.40 1.20
N PRO A 338 -17.67 16.56 1.56
CA PRO A 338 -17.68 15.86 2.84
C PRO A 338 -17.29 16.77 4.01
N PRO A 339 -17.45 16.29 5.27
CA PRO A 339 -16.75 16.86 6.41
C PRO A 339 -15.26 17.04 6.12
N SER A 340 -14.71 18.18 6.54
CA SER A 340 -13.37 18.64 6.17
C SER A 340 -12.29 17.54 6.20
N PRO A 341 -11.70 17.16 5.06
CA PRO A 341 -10.55 16.25 5.04
C PRO A 341 -9.30 16.84 5.71
N TYR A 342 -9.17 18.17 5.70
CA TYR A 342 -8.12 18.86 6.45
C TYR A 342 -8.25 18.63 7.97
N GLU A 343 -9.46 18.65 8.52
CA GLU A 343 -9.72 18.31 9.93
C GLU A 343 -9.25 16.88 10.24
N ALA A 344 -9.53 15.93 9.35
CA ALA A 344 -9.02 14.56 9.48
C ALA A 344 -7.50 14.51 9.47
N LEU A 345 -6.84 15.20 8.54
CA LEU A 345 -5.37 15.22 8.43
C LEU A 345 -4.72 15.80 9.70
N LEU A 346 -5.31 16.84 10.29
CA LEU A 346 -4.88 17.41 11.57
C LEU A 346 -4.97 16.39 12.71
N ILE A 347 -6.13 15.75 12.87
CA ILE A 347 -6.33 14.75 13.93
C ILE A 347 -5.41 13.55 13.71
N ALA A 348 -5.37 13.05 12.48
CA ALA A 348 -4.67 11.83 12.13
C ALA A 348 -3.15 11.96 12.32
N SER A 349 -2.55 13.06 11.86
CA SER A 349 -1.11 13.30 12.01
C SER A 349 -0.66 13.39 13.47
N GLN A 350 -1.52 13.94 14.35
CA GLN A 350 -1.26 14.06 15.79
C GLN A 350 -1.43 12.71 16.50
N VAL A 351 -2.49 11.98 16.17
CA VAL A 351 -2.82 10.71 16.83
C VAL A 351 -1.86 9.59 16.41
N LEU A 352 -1.42 9.57 15.15
CA LEU A 352 -0.47 8.57 14.66
C LEU A 352 0.87 8.64 15.41
N ASN A 353 1.38 9.85 15.58
CA ASN A 353 2.71 10.12 16.14
C ASN A 353 2.63 10.82 17.50
N ALA A 354 1.66 10.41 18.34
CA ALA A 354 1.39 11.06 19.62
C ALA A 354 2.58 11.01 20.59
N ASP A 355 3.50 10.06 20.41
CA ASP A 355 4.73 9.92 21.19
C ASP A 355 5.87 10.87 20.73
N GLY A 356 5.58 11.79 19.80
CA GLY A 356 6.58 12.68 19.24
C GLY A 356 7.64 11.95 18.40
N CYS A 357 7.25 10.86 17.73
CA CYS A 357 8.10 10.05 16.85
C CYS A 357 9.23 9.29 17.59
N ARG A 358 9.14 9.14 18.91
CA ARG A 358 10.20 8.53 19.73
C ARG A 358 10.34 7.02 19.49
N THR A 359 9.23 6.32 19.33
CA THR A 359 9.19 4.86 19.18
C THR A 359 9.93 4.45 17.92
N PHE A 360 9.57 4.99 16.75
CA PHE A 360 10.27 4.61 15.51
C PHE A 360 11.74 5.08 15.51
N ALA A 361 12.04 6.19 16.20
CA ALA A 361 13.40 6.72 16.31
C ALA A 361 14.30 5.83 17.20
N SER A 362 13.72 5.07 18.12
CA SER A 362 14.46 4.22 19.07
C SER A 362 15.14 3.01 18.43
N TYR A 363 14.72 2.61 17.23
CA TYR A 363 15.31 1.50 16.48
C TYR A 363 16.59 1.87 15.71
N PHE A 364 16.86 3.17 15.53
CA PHE A 364 18.01 3.61 14.73
C PHE A 364 19.32 3.38 15.47
N ARG A 365 20.29 2.77 14.78
CA ARG A 365 21.69 2.78 15.22
C ARG A 365 22.40 4.06 14.78
N THR A 366 23.54 4.31 15.42
CA THR A 366 24.42 5.43 15.09
C THR A 366 24.82 5.38 13.62
N GLY A 367 24.47 6.42 12.85
CA GLY A 367 24.81 6.58 11.44
C GLY A 367 23.92 5.81 10.45
N GLU A 368 22.88 5.14 10.93
CA GLU A 368 21.81 4.59 10.08
C GLU A 368 20.97 5.74 9.50
N TRP A 369 20.67 5.67 8.21
CA TRP A 369 19.93 6.69 7.49
C TRP A 369 18.44 6.66 7.86
N MET A 370 17.91 7.82 8.24
CA MET A 370 16.48 8.05 8.43
C MET A 370 15.92 8.72 7.18
N ASP A 371 14.77 8.22 6.70
CA ASP A 371 14.00 8.85 5.63
C ASP A 371 13.86 10.36 5.86
N SER A 372 14.09 11.15 4.82
CA SER A 372 14.18 12.60 4.91
C SER A 372 12.85 13.24 5.34
N GLY A 373 11.72 12.69 4.89
CA GLY A 373 10.38 13.09 5.32
C GLY A 373 10.12 12.73 6.78
N ALA A 374 10.44 11.49 7.17
CA ALA A 374 10.34 11.05 8.57
C ALA A 374 11.23 11.89 9.52
N LYS A 375 12.44 12.25 9.07
CA LYS A 375 13.38 13.10 9.81
C LYS A 375 12.86 14.53 9.98
N GLN A 376 12.23 15.09 8.94
CA GLN A 376 11.58 16.39 9.01
C GLN A 376 10.45 16.37 10.06
N MET A 377 9.58 15.36 10.00
CA MET A 377 8.49 15.17 10.96
C MET A 377 9.01 15.00 12.39
N TYR A 378 10.01 14.14 12.60
CA TYR A 378 10.68 13.96 13.90
C TYR A 378 11.25 15.28 14.42
N SER A 379 11.94 16.04 13.57
CA SER A 379 12.56 17.32 13.96
C SER A 379 11.51 18.37 14.35
N LEU A 380 10.39 18.44 13.64
CA LEU A 380 9.28 19.36 13.97
C LEU A 380 8.56 18.96 15.26
N MET A 381 8.30 17.67 15.47
CA MET A 381 7.66 17.18 16.70
C MET A 381 8.52 17.36 17.95
N ARG A 382 9.85 17.36 17.78
CA ARG A 382 10.82 17.55 18.87
C ARG A 382 11.30 18.98 19.03
N MET A 383 10.80 19.91 18.21
CA MET A 383 11.15 21.31 18.30
C MET A 383 10.69 21.91 19.62
N PHE A 384 11.56 22.70 20.27
CA PHE A 384 11.23 23.38 21.52
C PHE A 384 9.98 24.24 21.36
N THR A 385 9.00 24.07 22.25
CA THR A 385 7.63 24.57 22.08
C THR A 385 7.54 26.07 21.74
N PRO A 386 8.25 26.99 22.41
CA PRO A 386 8.24 28.42 22.04
C PRO A 386 8.73 28.69 20.62
N VAL A 387 9.76 27.97 20.15
CA VAL A 387 10.30 28.11 18.79
C VAL A 387 9.28 27.62 17.76
N ARG A 388 8.67 26.46 18.01
CA ARG A 388 7.61 25.91 17.16
C ARG A 388 6.42 26.84 17.08
N TRP A 389 6.01 27.42 18.21
CA TRP A 389 4.93 28.40 18.25
C TRP A 389 5.25 29.65 17.41
N LEU A 390 6.43 30.25 17.58
CA LEU A 390 6.86 31.38 16.74
C LEU A 390 6.91 31.02 15.25
N TYR A 391 7.42 29.83 14.92
CA TYR A 391 7.42 29.32 13.55
C TYR A 391 5.98 29.22 13.00
N THR A 392 5.05 28.65 13.77
CA THR A 392 3.64 28.51 13.32
C THR A 392 2.96 29.87 13.12
N LEU A 393 3.24 30.87 13.96
CA LEU A 393 2.74 32.24 13.77
C LEU A 393 3.32 32.86 12.49
N TRP A 394 4.62 32.68 12.24
CA TRP A 394 5.26 33.18 11.04
C TRP A 394 4.69 32.53 9.77
N VAL A 395 4.52 31.20 9.76
CA VAL A 395 3.88 30.48 8.64
C VAL A 395 2.45 31.01 8.42
N ARG A 396 1.66 31.13 9.50
CA ARG A 396 0.25 31.53 9.42
C ARG A 396 0.07 32.96 8.90
N TYR A 397 0.83 33.92 9.43
CA TYR A 397 0.58 35.35 9.18
C TYR A 397 1.53 35.97 8.16
N VAL A 398 2.77 35.49 8.04
CA VAL A 398 3.76 36.02 7.09
C VAL A 398 3.74 35.23 5.79
N GLN A 399 3.82 33.89 5.85
CA GLN A 399 3.68 33.05 4.64
C GLN A 399 2.23 32.91 4.17
N ARG A 400 1.25 33.30 5.02
CA ARG A 400 -0.20 33.20 4.75
C ARG A 400 -0.63 31.76 4.46
N ASP A 401 -0.08 30.83 5.22
CA ASP A 401 -0.32 29.40 5.04
C ASP A 401 -0.97 28.79 6.31
N PRO A 402 -2.29 28.94 6.47
CA PRO A 402 -2.99 28.44 7.65
C PRO A 402 -3.04 26.91 7.71
N ILE A 403 -2.91 26.23 6.57
CA ILE A 403 -2.95 24.76 6.46
C ILE A 403 -1.68 24.16 7.03
N TRP A 404 -0.51 24.61 6.56
CA TRP A 404 0.77 24.11 7.09
C TRP A 404 0.96 24.53 8.56
N ALA A 405 0.58 25.76 8.91
CA ALA A 405 0.67 26.23 10.28
C ALA A 405 -0.17 25.39 11.25
N GLY A 406 -1.40 25.01 10.86
CA GLY A 406 -2.27 24.19 11.71
C GLY A 406 -1.73 22.78 11.95
N LEU A 407 -1.10 22.17 10.94
CA LEU A 407 -0.44 20.87 11.10
C LEU A 407 0.70 20.96 12.11
N VAL A 408 1.66 21.87 11.87
CA VAL A 408 2.86 21.99 12.71
C VAL A 408 2.52 22.45 14.14
N GLU A 409 1.46 23.24 14.33
CA GLU A 409 0.94 23.62 15.64
C GLU A 409 0.46 22.41 16.46
N GLY A 410 0.00 21.34 15.82
CA GLY A 410 -0.37 20.08 16.46
C GLY A 410 0.80 19.13 16.72
N TRP A 411 1.95 19.33 16.07
CA TRP A 411 3.06 18.37 16.07
C TRP A 411 3.98 18.55 17.28
N TYR A 412 3.67 17.82 18.35
CA TYR A 412 4.51 17.68 19.55
C TYR A 412 4.13 16.41 20.32
N GLU A 413 5.05 15.94 21.16
CA GLU A 413 4.82 14.79 22.05
C GLU A 413 3.66 15.05 23.01
N ARG A 414 2.71 14.12 23.07
CA ARG A 414 1.48 14.23 23.85
C ARG A 414 1.55 13.40 25.12
N SER A 415 1.01 13.96 26.19
CA SER A 415 0.68 13.17 27.38
C SER A 415 -0.47 12.20 27.09
N ALA A 416 -0.63 11.16 27.91
CA ALA A 416 -1.78 10.25 27.83
C ALA A 416 -3.12 11.01 27.93
N PHE A 417 -3.18 12.05 28.78
CA PHE A 417 -4.36 12.91 28.92
C PHE A 417 -4.73 13.63 27.62
N GLU A 418 -3.75 14.20 26.91
CA GLU A 418 -3.97 14.84 25.61
C GLU A 418 -4.30 13.82 24.53
N GLN A 419 -3.65 12.66 24.55
CA GLN A 419 -3.91 11.58 23.60
C GLN A 419 -5.37 11.11 23.68
N TRP A 420 -5.92 10.90 24.88
CA TRP A 420 -7.33 10.50 25.03
C TRP A 420 -8.30 11.55 24.50
N LYS A 421 -8.00 12.85 24.68
CA LYS A 421 -8.79 13.93 24.07
C LYS A 421 -8.73 13.91 22.55
N LEU A 422 -7.56 13.62 21.97
CA LEU A 422 -7.41 13.49 20.51
C LEU A 422 -8.16 12.26 19.97
N VAL A 423 -8.14 11.14 20.69
CA VAL A 423 -8.93 9.94 20.34
C VAL A 423 -10.43 10.24 20.40
N ALA A 424 -10.91 10.99 21.40
CA ALA A 424 -12.31 11.43 21.44
C ALA A 424 -12.67 12.33 20.24
N LYS A 425 -11.77 13.23 19.83
CA LYS A 425 -11.95 14.04 18.60
C LYS A 425 -12.01 13.18 17.34
N ARG A 426 -11.15 12.15 17.22
CA ARG A 426 -11.21 11.16 16.13
C ARG A 426 -12.59 10.51 16.06
N GLU A 427 -13.11 10.00 17.18
CA GLU A 427 -14.43 9.36 17.18
C GLU A 427 -15.57 10.34 16.84
N ALA A 428 -15.49 11.58 17.32
CA ALA A 428 -16.45 12.61 16.93
C ALA A 428 -16.42 12.91 15.42
N TYR A 429 -15.23 12.99 14.83
CA TYR A 429 -15.09 13.16 13.38
C TYR A 429 -15.65 11.97 12.60
N LYS A 430 -15.38 10.73 13.05
CA LYS A 430 -15.97 9.52 12.45
C LYS A 430 -17.49 9.53 12.49
N ALA A 431 -18.08 9.93 13.62
CA ALA A 431 -19.52 10.04 13.78
C ALA A 431 -20.11 11.10 12.82
N LYS A 432 -19.48 12.27 12.72
CA LYS A 432 -19.86 13.33 11.77
C LYS A 432 -19.80 12.86 10.31
N TRP A 433 -18.74 12.14 9.92
CA TRP A 433 -18.63 11.57 8.58
C TRP A 433 -19.72 10.54 8.29
N HIS A 434 -19.99 9.66 9.27
CA HIS A 434 -21.04 8.67 9.14
C HIS A 434 -22.42 9.31 8.96
N ASP A 435 -22.75 10.30 9.80
CA ASP A 435 -24.02 11.05 9.72
C ASP A 435 -24.20 11.70 8.34
N TRP A 436 -23.17 12.39 7.86
CA TRP A 436 -23.15 12.97 6.51
C TRP A 436 -23.37 11.92 5.42
N TRP A 437 -22.68 10.77 5.49
CA TRP A 437 -22.82 9.70 4.49
C TRP A 437 -24.26 9.17 4.46
N GLN A 438 -24.86 8.93 5.62
CA GLN A 438 -26.20 8.33 5.73
C GLN A 438 -27.33 9.31 5.42
N ASN A 439 -27.20 10.56 5.88
CA ASN A 439 -28.32 11.49 5.91
C ASN A 439 -28.26 12.54 4.80
N GLU A 440 -27.08 12.92 4.35
CA GLU A 440 -26.88 13.95 3.32
C GLU A 440 -26.50 13.35 1.98
N ALA A 441 -25.36 12.67 1.89
CA ALA A 441 -24.81 12.17 0.63
C ALA A 441 -25.62 10.99 0.07
N LYS A 442 -26.01 10.03 0.92
CA LYS A 442 -26.81 8.84 0.57
C LYS A 442 -26.22 8.06 -0.63
N MET A 443 -24.90 7.97 -0.69
CA MET A 443 -24.18 7.26 -1.75
C MET A 443 -23.91 5.80 -1.37
N ASP A 444 -23.79 4.97 -2.40
CA ASP A 444 -23.35 3.59 -2.27
C ASP A 444 -21.84 3.52 -2.05
N ILE A 445 -21.07 4.24 -2.87
CA ILE A 445 -19.60 4.32 -2.78
C ILE A 445 -19.13 5.75 -3.04
N LEU A 446 -17.89 6.03 -2.64
CA LEU A 446 -17.19 7.28 -2.93
C LEU A 446 -15.99 6.99 -3.84
N LEU A 447 -15.83 7.79 -4.90
CA LEU A 447 -14.63 7.84 -5.73
C LEU A 447 -13.79 9.06 -5.39
N THR A 448 -12.47 8.87 -5.39
CA THR A 448 -11.49 9.94 -5.14
C THR A 448 -10.13 9.51 -5.68
N PRO A 449 -9.17 10.42 -5.92
CA PRO A 449 -7.79 10.02 -6.19
C PRO A 449 -7.16 9.34 -4.95
N PRO A 450 -6.22 8.39 -5.12
CA PRO A 450 -5.46 7.81 -4.01
C PRO A 450 -4.38 8.77 -3.50
N ASN A 451 -3.83 9.60 -4.38
CA ASN A 451 -2.89 10.67 -4.07
C ASN A 451 -3.13 11.83 -5.04
N ALA A 452 -2.67 13.03 -4.67
CA ALA A 452 -2.80 14.22 -5.50
C ALA A 452 -1.90 14.17 -6.75
N THR A 453 -0.82 13.39 -6.73
CA THR A 453 0.11 13.27 -7.87
C THR A 453 0.41 11.80 -8.19
N PRO A 454 0.86 11.50 -9.42
CA PRO A 454 1.52 10.24 -9.75
C PRO A 454 2.78 10.02 -8.90
N ALA A 455 3.50 8.93 -9.18
CA ALA A 455 4.70 8.56 -8.44
C ALA A 455 5.68 9.73 -8.30
N VAL A 456 6.18 9.93 -7.07
CA VAL A 456 7.21 10.95 -6.79
C VAL A 456 8.60 10.46 -7.23
N PRO A 457 9.50 11.38 -7.64
CA PRO A 457 10.89 11.01 -7.81
C PRO A 457 11.51 10.57 -6.49
N HIS A 458 12.60 9.82 -6.59
CA HIS A 458 13.42 9.44 -5.44
C HIS A 458 13.83 10.66 -4.61
N ASP A 459 13.82 10.50 -3.28
CA ASP A 459 14.08 11.55 -2.28
C ASP A 459 13.05 12.70 -2.25
N GLY A 460 11.99 12.59 -3.05
CA GLY A 460 10.89 13.56 -3.10
C GLY A 460 10.06 13.63 -1.82
N MET A 461 10.09 12.58 -0.99
CA MET A 461 9.37 12.57 0.30
C MET A 461 9.87 13.60 1.29
N HIS A 462 11.09 14.14 1.14
CA HIS A 462 11.55 15.30 1.90
C HIS A 462 10.54 16.47 1.85
N ASP A 463 9.93 16.68 0.67
CA ASP A 463 8.99 17.77 0.44
C ASP A 463 7.53 17.30 0.53
N ALA A 464 7.25 16.06 0.15
CA ALA A 464 5.89 15.56 -0.05
C ALA A 464 5.36 14.64 1.08
N VAL A 465 6.10 14.41 2.17
CA VAL A 465 5.70 13.48 3.26
C VAL A 465 4.32 13.77 3.86
N SER A 466 3.88 15.03 3.83
CA SER A 466 2.57 15.44 4.36
C SER A 466 1.42 15.31 3.34
N SER A 467 1.71 14.98 2.08
CA SER A 467 0.72 14.80 1.01
C SER A 467 0.10 13.39 1.03
N CYS A 468 -0.48 13.03 2.17
CA CYS A 468 -1.13 11.73 2.39
C CYS A 468 -2.64 11.85 2.70
N GLY A 469 -3.24 13.04 2.59
CA GLY A 469 -4.63 13.32 2.97
C GLY A 469 -5.66 12.36 2.37
N TYR A 470 -5.59 12.14 1.06
CA TYR A 470 -6.51 11.28 0.30
C TYR A 470 -6.58 9.83 0.81
N THR A 471 -5.47 9.24 1.24
CA THR A 471 -5.46 7.89 1.79
C THR A 471 -5.66 7.89 3.31
N PHE A 472 -5.02 8.81 4.01
CA PHE A 472 -4.96 8.84 5.46
C PHE A 472 -6.31 9.15 6.11
N LEU A 473 -7.14 9.96 5.44
CA LEU A 473 -8.54 10.18 5.80
C LEU A 473 -9.27 8.86 6.05
N PHE A 474 -9.15 7.91 5.12
CA PHE A 474 -9.89 6.66 5.26
C PHE A 474 -9.29 5.75 6.31
N ASN A 475 -7.98 5.82 6.61
CA ASN A 475 -7.42 5.13 7.77
C ASN A 475 -8.04 5.62 9.08
N LEU A 476 -8.16 6.94 9.23
CA LEU A 476 -8.80 7.57 10.39
C LEU A 476 -10.26 7.09 10.53
N LEU A 477 -10.97 6.97 9.41
CA LEU A 477 -12.37 6.54 9.37
C LEU A 477 -12.57 5.03 9.54
N ASP A 478 -11.53 4.22 9.34
CA ASP A 478 -11.58 2.76 9.25
C ASP A 478 -12.43 2.20 8.09
N TYR A 479 -12.46 2.91 6.97
CA TYR A 479 -13.27 2.56 5.79
C TYR A 479 -12.51 1.63 4.84
N THR A 480 -13.22 0.72 4.20
CA THR A 480 -12.65 -0.16 3.18
C THR A 480 -12.32 0.64 1.92
N CYS A 481 -11.13 0.45 1.35
CA CYS A 481 -10.70 1.19 0.15
C CYS A 481 -10.01 0.29 -0.87
N GLY A 482 -10.51 0.27 -2.10
CA GLY A 482 -9.91 -0.42 -3.23
C GLY A 482 -9.18 0.53 -4.17
N ILE A 483 -8.07 0.09 -4.78
CA ILE A 483 -7.35 0.83 -5.82
C ILE A 483 -7.48 0.11 -7.15
N ILE A 484 -7.89 0.87 -8.18
CA ILE A 484 -7.94 0.42 -9.56
C ILE A 484 -7.09 1.36 -10.43
N PRO A 485 -6.04 0.88 -11.10
CA PRO A 485 -5.32 1.65 -12.10
C PRO A 485 -6.23 1.91 -13.30
N VAL A 486 -6.16 3.12 -13.86
CA VAL A 486 -7.08 3.57 -14.92
C VAL A 486 -6.32 3.99 -16.17
N THR A 487 -5.24 4.76 -16.03
CA THR A 487 -4.49 5.32 -17.16
C THR A 487 -3.02 5.48 -16.81
N HIS A 488 -2.21 5.86 -17.80
CA HIS A 488 -0.88 6.41 -17.59
C HIS A 488 -0.90 7.93 -17.72
N VAL A 489 0.11 8.60 -17.16
CA VAL A 489 0.40 10.02 -17.39
C VAL A 489 0.69 10.23 -18.88
N ASP A 490 0.07 11.26 -19.45
CA ASP A 490 0.25 11.72 -20.82
C ASP A 490 0.80 13.16 -20.80
N ALA A 491 1.99 13.34 -21.36
CA ALA A 491 2.75 14.57 -21.34
C ALA A 491 2.08 15.71 -22.12
N LYS A 492 1.10 15.43 -22.99
CA LYS A 492 0.35 16.47 -23.72
C LYS A 492 -0.91 16.85 -22.97
N LEU A 493 -1.61 15.86 -22.41
CA LEU A 493 -2.90 16.08 -21.74
C LEU A 493 -2.74 16.55 -20.29
N ASP A 494 -1.66 16.16 -19.62
CA ASP A 494 -1.51 16.31 -18.18
C ASP A 494 -0.60 17.48 -17.76
N GLN A 495 -0.32 18.41 -18.68
CA GLN A 495 0.45 19.61 -18.36
C GLN A 495 -0.29 20.50 -17.37
N LEU A 496 0.47 21.16 -16.50
CA LEU A 496 -0.08 22.20 -15.65
C LEU A 496 -0.53 23.37 -16.54
N PRO A 497 -1.68 24.01 -16.23
CA PRO A 497 -2.13 25.17 -16.99
C PRO A 497 -1.13 26.32 -16.82
N ALA A 498 -1.02 27.20 -17.82
CA ALA A 498 -0.13 28.36 -17.77
C ALA A 498 -0.42 29.31 -16.59
N SER A 499 -1.65 29.26 -16.04
CA SER A 499 -2.07 30.01 -14.85
C SER A 499 -1.60 29.40 -13.53
N PHE A 500 -1.03 28.19 -13.53
CA PHE A 500 -0.56 27.51 -12.33
C PHE A 500 0.56 28.30 -11.65
N ASN A 501 0.42 28.53 -10.35
CA ASN A 501 1.41 29.27 -9.57
C ASN A 501 1.67 28.59 -8.23
N SER A 502 2.81 27.91 -8.14
CA SER A 502 3.24 27.16 -6.94
C SER A 502 3.39 28.04 -5.69
N LYS A 503 3.60 29.35 -5.83
CA LYS A 503 3.70 30.28 -4.69
C LYS A 503 2.36 30.53 -3.99
N LYS A 504 1.23 30.28 -4.67
CA LYS A 504 -0.11 30.40 -4.09
C LYS A 504 -0.56 29.15 -3.33
N LEU A 505 0.18 28.05 -3.47
CA LEU A 505 -0.13 26.80 -2.78
C LEU A 505 0.26 26.88 -1.30
N ASN A 506 -0.53 26.22 -0.45
CA ASN A 506 -0.11 25.88 0.91
C ASN A 506 1.09 24.93 0.89
N GLY A 507 1.76 24.75 2.02
CA GLY A 507 3.01 24.03 2.16
C GLY A 507 2.90 22.56 1.77
N VAL A 508 1.78 21.92 2.10
CA VAL A 508 1.52 20.51 1.73
C VAL A 508 1.41 20.38 0.22
N ALA A 509 0.56 21.20 -0.41
CA ALA A 509 0.37 21.18 -1.85
C ALA A 509 1.64 21.59 -2.61
N ARG A 510 2.38 22.58 -2.09
CA ARG A 510 3.64 23.01 -2.68
C ARG A 510 4.67 21.88 -2.67
N GLY A 511 4.74 21.11 -1.58
CA GLY A 511 5.59 19.93 -1.48
C GLY A 511 5.24 18.86 -2.52
N ALA A 512 3.95 18.54 -2.66
CA ALA A 512 3.46 17.58 -3.65
C ALA A 512 3.77 18.01 -5.10
N TYR A 513 3.46 19.27 -5.44
CA TYR A 513 3.63 19.78 -6.81
C TYR A 513 5.06 20.19 -7.17
N LYS A 514 5.98 20.30 -6.20
CA LYS A 514 7.38 20.66 -6.45
C LYS A 514 8.03 19.75 -7.50
N HIS A 515 7.60 18.49 -7.52
CA HIS A 515 8.16 17.45 -8.37
C HIS A 515 7.27 17.08 -9.56
N TYR A 516 6.11 17.72 -9.72
CA TYR A 516 5.19 17.41 -10.82
C TYR A 516 5.71 17.97 -12.15
N ASP A 517 5.94 17.06 -13.10
CA ASP A 517 6.38 17.36 -14.45
C ASP A 517 5.84 16.28 -15.38
N ALA A 518 4.76 16.57 -16.11
CA ALA A 518 4.07 15.58 -16.93
C ALA A 518 4.98 14.97 -18.01
N THR A 519 5.95 15.72 -18.51
CA THR A 519 6.91 15.22 -19.51
C THR A 519 7.87 14.20 -18.92
N LYS A 520 8.38 14.43 -17.70
CA LYS A 520 9.26 13.46 -17.02
C LYS A 520 8.49 12.27 -16.45
N MET A 521 7.21 12.46 -16.16
CA MET A 521 6.30 11.46 -15.60
C MET A 521 5.58 10.63 -16.67
N GLU A 522 5.79 10.90 -17.96
CA GLU A 522 5.18 10.17 -19.08
C GLU A 522 5.21 8.65 -18.86
N GLY A 523 4.06 8.01 -19.05
CA GLY A 523 3.95 6.55 -18.90
C GLY A 523 3.89 6.05 -17.45
N LEU A 524 3.95 6.92 -16.42
CA LEU A 524 3.71 6.48 -15.05
C LEU A 524 2.22 6.15 -14.84
N PRO A 525 1.90 5.09 -14.08
CA PRO A 525 0.51 4.73 -13.78
C PRO A 525 -0.24 5.78 -12.95
N VAL A 526 -1.54 5.85 -13.18
CA VAL A 526 -2.50 6.69 -12.45
C VAL A 526 -3.74 5.85 -12.16
N ALA A 527 -4.21 5.93 -10.91
CA ALA A 527 -5.29 5.10 -10.39
C ALA A 527 -6.35 5.96 -9.72
N ILE A 528 -7.49 5.35 -9.42
CA ILE A 528 -8.52 5.92 -8.55
C ILE A 528 -8.68 5.05 -7.30
N GLN A 529 -9.27 5.64 -6.27
CA GLN A 529 -9.63 4.98 -5.03
C GLN A 529 -11.15 4.85 -4.94
N VAL A 530 -11.61 3.62 -4.69
CA VAL A 530 -13.01 3.24 -4.49
C VAL A 530 -13.23 3.00 -3.01
N VAL A 531 -14.11 3.78 -2.37
CA VAL A 531 -14.31 3.75 -0.92
C VAL A 531 -15.70 3.23 -0.59
N GLY A 532 -15.73 2.18 0.23
CA GLY A 532 -16.91 1.71 0.94
C GLY A 532 -16.82 2.04 2.43
N GLN A 533 -17.90 1.80 3.16
CA GLN A 533 -17.89 1.96 4.62
C GLN A 533 -17.09 0.85 5.29
N ARG A 534 -16.99 0.94 6.62
CA ARG A 534 -16.29 -0.06 7.42
C ARG A 534 -16.88 -1.45 7.22
N LEU A 535 -16.00 -2.45 6.99
CA LEU A 535 -16.34 -3.86 6.78
C LEU A 535 -17.27 -4.05 5.57
N GLU A 536 -16.96 -3.42 4.44
CA GLU A 536 -17.68 -3.56 3.16
C GLU A 536 -16.76 -4.08 2.04
N GLU A 537 -15.78 -4.94 2.35
CA GLU A 537 -14.83 -5.51 1.38
C GLU A 537 -15.50 -6.15 0.16
N GLU A 538 -16.55 -6.94 0.37
CA GLU A 538 -17.30 -7.61 -0.70
C GLU A 538 -17.93 -6.62 -1.67
N LYS A 539 -18.53 -5.55 -1.12
CA LYS A 539 -19.14 -4.46 -1.90
C LYS A 539 -18.09 -3.68 -2.67
N VAL A 540 -16.99 -3.29 -2.03
CA VAL A 540 -15.91 -2.53 -2.69
C VAL A 540 -15.34 -3.33 -3.86
N LEU A 541 -15.02 -4.60 -3.66
CA LEU A 541 -14.52 -5.46 -4.73
C LEU A 541 -15.55 -5.65 -5.86
N SER A 542 -16.82 -5.82 -5.53
CA SER A 542 -17.90 -5.94 -6.52
C SER A 542 -18.08 -4.67 -7.35
N VAL A 543 -17.97 -3.50 -6.73
CA VAL A 543 -18.07 -2.23 -7.46
C VAL A 543 -16.79 -1.93 -8.25
N MET A 544 -15.61 -2.31 -7.77
CA MET A 544 -14.39 -2.24 -8.56
C MET A 544 -14.51 -3.05 -9.86
N GLU A 545 -15.11 -4.24 -9.81
CA GLU A 545 -15.32 -5.08 -11.01
C GLU A 545 -16.20 -4.36 -12.02
N ARG A 546 -17.26 -3.69 -11.55
CA ARG A 546 -18.14 -2.89 -12.41
C ARG A 546 -17.44 -1.67 -13.01
N ILE A 547 -16.54 -1.03 -12.27
CA ILE A 547 -15.73 0.07 -12.79
C ILE A 547 -14.78 -0.44 -13.88
N GLU A 548 -14.11 -1.57 -13.64
CA GLU A 548 -13.21 -2.17 -14.63
C GLU A 548 -13.97 -2.55 -15.91
N LEU A 549 -15.16 -3.15 -15.79
CA LEU A 549 -16.02 -3.50 -16.92
C LEU A 549 -16.52 -2.25 -17.67
N ALA A 550 -16.90 -1.18 -16.97
CA ALA A 550 -17.32 0.08 -17.60
C ALA A 550 -16.17 0.75 -18.38
N LEU A 551 -14.95 0.68 -17.86
CA LEU A 551 -13.75 1.14 -18.56
C LEU A 551 -13.46 0.25 -19.78
N ASP A 552 -13.58 -1.08 -19.63
CA ASP A 552 -13.35 -2.04 -20.71
C ASP A 552 -14.34 -1.89 -21.87
N ALA A 553 -15.62 -1.64 -21.58
CA ALA A 553 -16.65 -1.34 -22.58
C ALA A 553 -16.31 -0.12 -23.46
N ARG A 554 -15.42 0.75 -22.98
CA ARG A 554 -14.91 1.93 -23.68
C ARG A 554 -13.52 1.73 -24.29
N GLY A 555 -12.92 0.55 -24.13
CA GLY A 555 -11.53 0.29 -24.51
C GLY A 555 -10.52 1.04 -23.64
N GLU A 556 -10.93 1.50 -22.46
CA GLU A 556 -10.14 2.29 -21.50
C GLU A 556 -9.65 1.44 -20.32
N LYS A 557 -9.77 0.10 -20.40
CA LYS A 557 -9.22 -0.81 -19.39
C LYS A 557 -7.70 -0.65 -19.30
N TYR A 558 -7.21 -0.51 -18.08
CA TYR A 558 -5.78 -0.32 -17.81
C TYR A 558 -4.95 -1.49 -18.34
N GLN A 559 -3.90 -1.16 -19.09
CA GLN A 559 -2.98 -2.13 -19.66
C GLN A 559 -1.85 -2.41 -18.67
N LEU A 560 -1.69 -3.67 -18.30
CA LEU A 560 -0.61 -4.12 -17.43
C LEU A 560 0.73 -4.07 -18.19
N LEU A 561 1.83 -3.86 -17.46
CA LEU A 561 3.17 -3.98 -18.03
C LEU A 561 3.38 -5.40 -18.58
N GLU A 562 3.93 -5.57 -19.77
CA GLU A 562 4.19 -6.91 -20.33
C GLU A 562 5.19 -7.71 -19.47
N ILE A 563 5.05 -9.04 -19.47
CA ILE A 563 5.96 -9.94 -18.74
C ILE A 563 7.05 -10.45 -19.70
N ASP A 564 8.22 -9.83 -19.62
CA ASP A 564 9.39 -10.12 -20.46
C ASP A 564 10.05 -11.49 -20.18
#